data_AF-A0A3E1E722-F1
#
_entry.id   AF-A0A3E1E722-F1
#
_cell.length_a   1.000
_cell.length_b   1.000
_cell.length_c   1.000
_cell.angle_alpha   90.00
_cell.angle_beta   90.00
_cell.angle_gamma   90.00
#
_symmetry.space_group_name_H-M   'P 1'
#
loop_
_entity.id
_entity.type
_entity.pdbx_description
1 polymer ?
#
loop_
_entity_poly.entity_id
_entity_poly.type
_entity_poly.pdbx_seq_one_letter_code
_entity_poly.pdbx_strand_id
1 'polypeptide(L)'
;MVAPSVLGQPLAEPWRRLAAILADLIVVGLLSFLARPWLALGTGVLLIVLCGKSDTAPLVLRTFRWITRALGGVIVVLAMLALGQSSLVRSAKVDLEALTGAGQSAAMQEEVFVPADASAAQLRAANERLQDQVEKLKAENKGYLSAGTPWMYKARAFTKALGVTFGWSGVYFTLMAGTFGGRTVGKLLFRTRAVKINGSALTYFDAFIRNGGYVAG
;
A
#
# COMPACT_ATOMS: atom_id res chain seq x y z
N MET A 1 8.33 0.82 -35.67
CA MET A 1 9.48 0.08 -36.21
C MET A 1 10.20 -0.63 -35.07
N VAL A 2 10.58 -1.89 -35.25
CA VAL A 2 11.32 -2.67 -34.25
C VAL A 2 12.81 -2.32 -34.34
N ALA A 3 13.47 -2.09 -33.20
CA ALA A 3 14.89 -1.77 -33.20
C ALA A 3 15.72 -3.02 -33.56
N PRO A 4 16.76 -2.89 -34.42
CA PRO A 4 17.67 -3.99 -34.75
C PRO A 4 18.32 -4.61 -33.51
N SER A 5 18.56 -3.81 -32.47
CA SER A 5 19.15 -4.26 -31.20
C SER A 5 18.25 -5.20 -30.39
N VAL A 6 16.94 -5.24 -30.66
CA VAL A 6 15.95 -6.07 -29.95
C VAL A 6 15.58 -7.31 -30.77
N LEU A 7 15.70 -7.23 -32.10
CA LEU A 7 15.48 -8.35 -33.01
C LEU A 7 16.46 -9.50 -32.71
N GLY A 8 15.92 -10.70 -32.53
CA GLY A 8 16.73 -11.91 -32.29
C GLY A 8 17.19 -12.14 -30.85
N GLN A 9 16.85 -11.25 -29.89
CA GLN A 9 17.17 -11.53 -28.49
C GLN A 9 16.33 -12.72 -27.97
N PRO A 10 16.95 -13.69 -27.27
CA PRO A 10 16.22 -14.83 -26.73
C PRO A 10 15.20 -14.36 -25.69
N LEU A 11 13.96 -14.77 -25.88
CA LEU A 11 12.89 -14.57 -24.90
C LEU A 11 13.21 -15.41 -23.66
N ALA A 12 12.92 -14.87 -22.49
CA ALA A 12 13.06 -15.63 -21.25
C ALA A 12 12.12 -16.84 -21.26
N GLU A 13 12.65 -18.00 -20.88
CA GLU A 13 11.87 -19.22 -20.75
C GLU A 13 10.66 -19.03 -19.82
N PRO A 14 9.52 -19.69 -20.08
CA PRO A 14 8.31 -19.51 -19.29
C PRO A 14 8.51 -19.70 -17.78
N TRP A 15 9.30 -20.70 -17.37
CA TRP A 15 9.55 -20.99 -15.96
C TRP A 15 10.39 -19.89 -15.28
N ARG A 16 11.37 -19.30 -15.98
CA ARG A 16 12.19 -18.19 -15.46
C ARG A 16 11.33 -16.95 -15.21
N ARG A 17 10.32 -16.73 -16.07
CA ARG A 17 9.33 -15.66 -15.88
C ARG A 17 8.44 -15.94 -14.67
N LEU A 18 7.96 -17.17 -14.52
CA LEU A 18 7.16 -17.58 -13.37
C LEU A 18 7.93 -17.39 -12.06
N ALA A 19 9.17 -17.87 -11.99
CA ALA A 19 9.99 -17.76 -10.80
C ALA A 19 10.29 -16.29 -10.43
N ALA A 20 10.52 -15.44 -11.43
CA ALA A 20 10.65 -14.00 -11.21
C ALA A 20 9.37 -13.37 -10.63
N ILE A 21 8.20 -13.75 -11.14
CA ILE A 21 6.91 -13.27 -10.62
C ILE A 21 6.72 -13.73 -9.17
N LEU A 22 7.00 -14.99 -8.85
CA LEU A 22 6.90 -15.51 -7.48
C LEU A 22 7.82 -14.76 -6.51
N ALA A 23 9.06 -14.51 -6.90
CA ALA A 23 9.99 -13.71 -6.11
C ALA A 23 9.48 -12.27 -5.89
N ASP A 24 8.93 -11.63 -6.93
CA ASP A 24 8.32 -10.31 -6.81
C ASP A 24 7.10 -10.32 -5.86
N LEU A 25 6.27 -11.36 -5.90
CA LEU A 25 5.12 -11.51 -4.98
C LEU A 25 5.56 -11.66 -3.53
N ILE A 26 6.64 -12.40 -3.26
CA ILE A 26 7.22 -12.51 -1.91
C ILE A 26 7.69 -11.14 -1.43
N VAL A 27 8.42 -10.40 -2.26
CA VAL A 27 8.91 -9.05 -1.92
C VAL A 27 7.76 -8.09 -1.64
N VAL A 28 6.73 -8.07 -2.50
CA VAL A 28 5.53 -7.25 -2.31
C VAL A 28 4.80 -7.66 -1.03
N GLY A 29 4.67 -8.95 -0.75
CA GLY A 29 4.09 -9.47 0.48
C GLY A 29 4.85 -9.01 1.73
N LEU A 30 6.18 -9.13 1.73
CA LEU A 30 7.04 -8.67 2.82
C LEU A 30 6.92 -7.15 3.05
N LEU A 31 6.95 -6.36 1.98
CA LEU A 31 6.80 -4.92 2.07
C LEU A 31 5.41 -4.51 2.56
N SER A 32 4.38 -5.33 2.32
CA SER A 32 3.02 -5.07 2.79
C SER A 32 2.91 -5.13 4.32
N PHE A 33 3.76 -5.91 5.00
CA PHE A 33 3.85 -5.89 6.46
C PHE A 33 4.47 -4.58 7.00
N LEU A 34 5.26 -3.88 6.18
CA LEU A 34 5.87 -2.59 6.51
C LEU A 34 4.99 -1.39 6.11
N ALA A 35 3.82 -1.58 5.50
CA ALA A 35 3.18 -0.58 4.63
C ALA A 35 2.87 0.82 5.23
N ARG A 36 2.75 0.99 6.55
CA ARG A 36 2.01 2.16 7.10
C ARG A 36 2.63 3.53 6.82
N PRO A 37 3.93 3.79 7.04
CA PRO A 37 4.55 5.03 6.56
C PRO A 37 5.20 4.89 5.17
N TRP A 38 5.64 3.68 4.82
CA TRP A 38 6.40 3.42 3.61
C TRP A 38 5.57 3.54 2.33
N LEU A 39 4.26 3.28 2.40
CA LEU A 39 3.36 3.45 1.26
C LEU A 39 3.22 4.92 0.85
N ALA A 40 3.06 5.82 1.82
CA ALA A 40 2.98 7.25 1.55
C ALA A 40 4.29 7.76 0.93
N LEU A 41 5.44 7.35 1.47
CA LEU A 41 6.75 7.67 0.89
C LEU A 41 6.89 7.17 -0.55
N GLY A 42 6.62 5.88 -0.79
CA GLY A 42 6.72 5.29 -2.12
C GLY A 42 5.78 5.96 -3.12
N THR A 43 4.55 6.29 -2.71
CA THR A 43 3.57 6.99 -3.55
C THR A 43 4.01 8.42 -3.86
N GLY A 44 4.53 9.16 -2.88
CA GLY A 44 5.06 10.50 -3.10
C GLY A 44 6.27 10.50 -4.05
N VAL A 45 7.20 9.56 -3.86
CA VAL A 45 8.34 9.36 -4.78
C VAL A 45 7.85 8.99 -6.18
N LEU A 46 6.86 8.09 -6.30
CA LEU A 46 6.25 7.74 -7.58
C LEU A 46 5.72 8.98 -8.29
N LEU A 47 4.94 9.83 -7.64
CA LEU A 47 4.41 11.06 -8.25
C LEU A 47 5.52 12.02 -8.72
N ILE A 48 6.64 12.10 -8.00
CA ILE A 48 7.79 12.92 -8.38
C ILE A 48 8.43 12.41 -9.69
N VAL A 49 8.56 11.10 -9.84
CA VAL A 49 9.28 10.49 -10.97
C VAL A 49 8.38 10.10 -12.15
N LEU A 50 7.08 9.96 -11.93
CA LEU A 50 6.10 9.48 -12.92
C LEU A 50 6.05 10.39 -14.15
N CYS A 51 6.11 11.69 -13.92
CA CYS A 51 6.18 12.68 -14.98
C CYS A 51 7.64 13.02 -15.29
N GLY A 52 8.21 12.43 -16.35
CA GLY A 52 9.57 12.72 -16.83
C GLY A 52 9.83 14.19 -17.18
N LYS A 53 11.10 14.58 -17.29
CA LYS A 53 11.48 15.91 -17.78
C LYS A 53 11.30 15.95 -19.30
N SER A 54 10.67 17.00 -19.81
CA SER A 54 10.65 17.31 -21.23
C SER A 54 10.57 18.82 -21.38
N ASP A 55 11.62 19.38 -21.97
CA ASP A 55 11.83 20.83 -22.05
C ASP A 55 11.02 21.47 -23.19
N THR A 56 10.49 20.63 -24.08
CA THR A 56 9.66 21.00 -25.24
C THR A 56 8.15 20.92 -24.98
N ALA A 57 7.73 20.66 -23.73
CA ALA A 57 6.32 20.50 -23.40
C ALA A 57 5.57 21.85 -23.39
N PRO A 58 4.30 21.89 -23.85
CA PRO A 58 3.46 23.08 -23.73
C PRO A 58 3.26 23.47 -22.26
N LEU A 59 3.03 24.75 -22.03
CA LEU A 59 3.02 25.36 -20.69
C LEU A 59 2.03 24.66 -19.74
N VAL A 60 0.85 24.27 -20.22
CA VAL A 60 -0.16 23.53 -19.43
C VAL A 60 0.39 22.20 -18.91
N LEU A 61 1.03 21.39 -19.76
CA LEU A 61 1.61 20.11 -19.35
C LEU A 61 2.81 20.34 -18.41
N ARG A 62 3.60 21.38 -18.63
CA ARG A 62 4.70 21.74 -17.72
C ARG A 62 4.18 22.09 -16.32
N THR A 63 3.14 22.90 -16.23
CA THR A 63 2.49 23.27 -14.96
C THR A 63 1.89 22.05 -14.27
N PHE A 64 1.15 21.22 -15.00
CA PHE A 64 0.59 19.97 -14.47
C PHE A 64 1.68 19.08 -13.86
N ARG A 65 2.79 18.87 -14.57
CA ARG A 65 3.93 18.07 -14.07
C ARG A 65 4.54 18.67 -12.80
N TRP A 66 4.67 19.99 -12.73
CA TRP A 66 5.17 20.67 -11.54
C TRP A 66 4.23 20.50 -10.35
N ILE A 67 2.92 20.64 -10.56
CA ILE A 67 1.90 20.39 -9.54
C ILE A 67 1.99 18.95 -9.04
N THR A 68 2.09 17.95 -9.94
CA THR A 68 2.22 16.54 -9.56
C THR A 68 3.49 16.29 -8.72
N ARG A 69 4.62 16.89 -9.10
CA ARG A 69 5.88 16.78 -8.34
C ARG A 69 5.81 17.47 -6.98
N ALA A 70 5.21 18.66 -6.92
CA ALA A 70 5.01 19.40 -5.67
C ALA A 70 4.13 18.61 -4.72
N LEU A 71 3.01 18.06 -5.20
CA LEU A 71 2.13 17.17 -4.44
C LEU A 71 2.89 15.94 -3.92
N GLY A 72 3.67 15.28 -4.77
CA GLY A 72 4.52 14.17 -4.37
C GLY A 72 5.52 14.55 -3.29
N GLY A 73 6.17 15.72 -3.41
CA GLY A 73 7.09 16.26 -2.41
C GLY A 73 6.41 16.53 -1.07
N VAL A 74 5.22 17.13 -1.08
CA VAL A 74 4.41 17.35 0.14
C VAL A 74 4.08 16.02 0.82
N ILE A 75 3.64 15.01 0.06
CA ILE A 75 3.34 13.68 0.60
C ILE A 75 4.58 13.05 1.24
N VAL A 76 5.76 13.16 0.60
CA VAL A 76 7.02 12.65 1.17
C VAL A 76 7.37 13.36 2.48
N VAL A 77 7.26 14.68 2.52
CA VAL A 77 7.54 15.47 3.73
C VAL A 77 6.58 15.09 4.86
N LEU A 78 5.27 15.01 4.59
CA LEU A 78 4.27 14.60 5.58
C LEU A 78 4.54 13.18 6.08
N ALA A 79 4.91 12.26 5.20
CA ALA A 79 5.23 10.89 5.59
C ALA A 79 6.51 10.80 6.45
N MET A 80 7.54 11.60 6.14
CA MET A 80 8.76 11.71 6.97
C MET A 80 8.46 12.33 8.34
N LEU A 81 7.62 13.35 8.40
CA LEU A 81 7.20 13.96 9.67
C LEU A 81 6.37 12.97 10.51
N ALA A 82 5.45 12.22 9.89
CA ALA A 82 4.68 11.19 10.56
C ALA A 82 5.55 10.04 11.11
N LEU A 83 6.62 9.68 10.38
CA LEU A 83 7.66 8.75 10.84
C LEU A 83 8.45 9.30 12.02
N GLY A 84 8.80 10.59 12.00
CA GLY A 84 9.53 11.25 13.09
C GLY A 84 8.68 11.48 14.34
N GLN A 85 7.35 11.61 14.18
CA GLN A 85 6.40 11.83 15.27
C GLN A 85 5.71 10.55 15.76
N SER A 86 6.19 9.35 15.39
CA SER A 86 5.54 8.08 15.75
C SER A 86 5.50 7.78 17.26
N SER A 87 6.16 8.58 18.11
CA SER A 87 5.97 8.60 19.57
C SER A 87 4.76 9.44 20.03
N LEU A 88 4.36 10.44 19.24
CA LEU A 88 3.26 11.39 19.54
C LEU A 88 1.95 11.07 18.80
N VAL A 89 2.02 10.39 17.64
CA VAL A 89 0.86 10.07 16.78
C VAL A 89 0.16 8.76 17.19
N ARG A 90 0.21 8.38 18.47
CA ARG A 90 -0.61 7.28 18.99
C ARG A 90 -2.12 7.63 19.00
N SER A 91 -2.46 8.89 18.75
CA SER A 91 -3.84 9.41 18.79
C SER A 91 -4.54 9.54 17.44
N ALA A 92 -3.84 9.41 16.31
CA ALA A 92 -4.51 9.38 15.01
C ALA A 92 -4.93 7.94 14.67
N LYS A 93 -5.99 7.46 15.34
CA LYS A 93 -6.78 6.34 14.84
C LYS A 93 -7.34 6.78 13.49
N VAL A 94 -6.67 6.42 12.40
CA VAL A 94 -7.26 6.50 11.07
C VAL A 94 -8.40 5.50 11.07
N ASP A 95 -9.61 6.01 11.07
CA ASP A 95 -10.85 5.24 11.14
C ASP A 95 -11.05 4.44 9.85
N LEU A 96 -10.33 3.32 9.77
CA LEU A 96 -10.54 2.27 8.78
C LEU A 96 -11.91 1.56 8.96
N GLU A 97 -12.67 1.94 10.00
CA GLU A 97 -14.00 1.46 10.36
C GLU A 97 -15.11 2.14 9.56
N ALA A 98 -14.97 3.45 9.27
CA ALA A 98 -15.88 4.22 8.42
C ALA A 98 -15.98 3.66 6.98
N LEU A 99 -14.92 2.97 6.53
CA LEU A 99 -14.88 2.30 5.22
C LEU A 99 -15.38 0.84 5.26
N THR A 100 -15.52 0.23 6.44
CA THR A 100 -15.93 -1.19 6.56
C THR A 100 -17.40 -1.41 6.86
N GLY A 101 -18.15 -0.38 7.28
CA GLY A 101 -19.58 -0.50 7.58
C GLY A 101 -19.90 -1.50 8.70
N ALA A 102 -18.92 -1.87 9.52
CA ALA A 102 -19.15 -2.55 10.78
C ALA A 102 -19.52 -1.46 11.78
N GLY A 103 -20.79 -1.39 12.17
CA GLY A 103 -21.21 -0.49 13.25
C GLY A 103 -20.39 -0.78 14.50
N GLN A 104 -19.81 0.26 15.10
CA GLN A 104 -19.06 0.13 16.34
C GLN A 104 -19.94 -0.56 17.38
N SER A 105 -19.43 -1.61 18.02
CA SER A 105 -20.13 -2.27 19.11
C SER A 105 -20.42 -1.25 20.21
N ALA A 106 -21.64 -1.23 20.72
CA ALA A 106 -22.07 -0.31 21.78
C ALA A 106 -21.17 -0.40 23.04
N ALA A 107 -20.47 -1.54 23.24
CA ALA A 107 -19.51 -1.72 24.31
C ALA A 107 -18.18 -0.98 24.13
N MET A 108 -17.83 -0.54 22.91
CA MET A 108 -16.64 0.29 22.65
C MET A 108 -16.91 1.79 22.83
N GLN A 109 -18.18 2.22 22.84
CA GLN A 109 -18.56 3.63 22.96
C GLN A 109 -18.67 4.10 24.42
N GLU A 110 -18.67 3.16 25.37
CA GLU A 110 -18.81 3.46 26.78
C GLU A 110 -17.44 3.72 27.41
N GLU A 111 -17.04 5.00 27.47
CA GLU A 111 -15.81 5.42 28.14
C GLU A 111 -15.97 5.37 29.67
N VAL A 112 -15.22 4.48 30.33
CA VAL A 112 -15.15 4.41 31.79
C VAL A 112 -14.18 5.47 32.30
N PHE A 113 -14.70 6.63 32.71
CA PHE A 113 -13.90 7.70 33.31
C PHE A 113 -13.59 7.40 34.78
N VAL A 114 -12.31 7.47 35.15
CA VAL A 114 -11.83 7.34 36.54
C VAL A 114 -11.17 8.65 36.97
N PRO A 115 -11.73 9.38 37.95
CA PRO A 115 -11.14 10.63 38.41
C PRO A 115 -9.83 10.38 39.18
N ALA A 116 -8.93 11.38 39.19
CA ALA A 116 -7.57 11.24 39.75
C ALA A 116 -7.53 11.06 41.27
N ASP A 117 -8.60 11.42 41.97
CA ASP A 117 -8.82 11.27 43.41
C ASP A 117 -9.72 10.07 43.76
N ALA A 118 -9.92 9.14 42.83
CA ALA A 118 -10.80 8.00 43.01
C ALA A 118 -10.43 7.17 44.25
N SER A 119 -11.44 6.89 45.10
CA SER A 119 -11.31 5.98 46.23
C SER A 119 -11.09 4.54 45.76
N ALA A 120 -10.48 3.71 46.62
CA ALA A 120 -10.24 2.29 46.31
C ALA A 120 -11.53 1.52 45.94
N ALA A 121 -12.69 1.94 46.44
CA ALA A 121 -13.99 1.38 46.06
C ALA A 121 -14.39 1.75 44.63
N GLN A 122 -14.17 3.01 44.21
CA GLN A 122 -14.45 3.47 42.85
C GLN A 122 -13.51 2.83 41.82
N LEU A 123 -12.24 2.62 42.17
CA LEU A 123 -11.26 1.89 41.33
C LEU A 123 -11.65 0.43 41.10
N ARG A 124 -12.19 -0.25 42.13
CA ARG A 124 -12.68 -1.63 41.98
C ARG A 124 -13.92 -1.68 41.09
N ALA A 125 -14.89 -0.80 41.31
CA ALA A 125 -16.09 -0.71 40.48
C ALA A 125 -15.77 -0.38 39.00
N ALA A 126 -14.76 0.46 38.74
CA ALA A 126 -14.30 0.74 37.39
C ALA A 126 -13.63 -0.47 36.73
N ASN A 127 -12.79 -1.21 37.49
CA ASN A 127 -12.17 -2.45 37.00
C ASN A 127 -13.22 -3.53 36.70
N GLU A 128 -14.24 -3.69 37.54
CA GLU A 128 -15.33 -4.62 37.30
C GLU A 128 -16.09 -4.27 36.01
N ARG A 129 -16.45 -3.00 35.82
CA ARG A 129 -17.09 -2.54 34.56
C ARG A 129 -16.21 -2.77 33.34
N LEU A 130 -14.90 -2.52 33.44
CA LEU A 130 -13.95 -2.81 32.36
C LEU A 130 -13.87 -4.31 32.06
N GLN A 131 -13.89 -5.16 33.08
CA GLN A 131 -13.90 -6.61 32.92
C GLN A 131 -15.19 -7.09 32.24
N ASP A 132 -16.35 -6.56 32.65
CA ASP A 132 -17.64 -6.84 32.03
C ASP A 132 -17.68 -6.38 30.56
N GLN A 133 -17.15 -5.20 30.25
CA GLN A 133 -17.03 -4.72 28.87
C GLN A 133 -16.15 -5.64 28.03
N VAL A 134 -15.00 -6.07 28.56
CA VAL A 134 -14.09 -7.00 27.88
C VAL A 134 -14.75 -8.36 27.64
N GLU A 135 -15.51 -8.86 28.61
CA GLU A 135 -16.23 -10.13 28.47
C GLU A 135 -17.35 -10.04 27.43
N LYS A 136 -18.14 -8.96 27.46
CA LYS A 136 -19.18 -8.68 26.47
C LYS A 136 -18.62 -8.55 25.06
N LEU A 137 -17.49 -7.83 24.91
CA LEU A 137 -16.76 -7.71 23.65
C LEU A 137 -16.24 -9.06 23.15
N LYS A 138 -15.68 -9.90 24.04
CA LYS A 138 -15.22 -11.25 23.68
C LYS A 138 -16.38 -12.15 23.27
N ALA A 139 -17.53 -12.06 23.94
CA ALA A 139 -18.73 -12.82 23.62
C ALA A 139 -19.30 -12.40 22.25
N GLU A 140 -19.35 -11.10 21.97
CA GLU A 140 -19.78 -10.56 20.67
C GLU A 140 -18.82 -10.98 19.55
N ASN A 141 -17.51 -10.90 19.77
CA ASN A 141 -16.49 -11.35 18.82
C ASN A 141 -16.58 -12.87 18.59
N LYS A 142 -16.81 -13.65 19.64
CA LYS A 142 -17.08 -15.09 19.52
C LYS A 142 -18.37 -15.36 18.74
N GLY A 143 -19.41 -14.54 18.91
CA GLY A 143 -20.63 -14.58 18.10
C GLY A 143 -20.36 -14.33 16.62
N TYR A 144 -19.56 -13.32 16.28
CA TYR A 144 -19.12 -13.06 14.90
C TYR A 144 -18.32 -14.21 14.28
N LEU A 145 -17.47 -14.88 15.07
CA LEU A 145 -16.68 -16.04 14.62
C LEU A 145 -17.53 -17.32 14.51
N SER A 146 -18.55 -17.47 15.36
CA SER A 146 -19.41 -18.66 15.44
C SER A 146 -20.59 -18.63 14.47
N ALA A 147 -20.96 -17.45 13.96
CA ALA A 147 -22.01 -17.26 12.94
C ALA A 147 -21.64 -17.83 11.55
N GLY A 148 -20.75 -18.81 11.48
CA GLY A 148 -20.36 -19.50 10.26
C GLY A 148 -19.74 -18.55 9.25
N THR A 149 -18.55 -18.02 9.57
CA THR A 149 -17.76 -17.06 8.75
C THR A 149 -18.10 -17.15 7.25
N PRO A 150 -19.03 -16.33 6.73
CA PRO A 150 -19.42 -16.43 5.34
C PRO A 150 -18.18 -16.10 4.52
N TRP A 151 -17.91 -16.88 3.50
CA TRP A 151 -16.81 -16.68 2.57
C TRP A 151 -16.71 -15.21 2.11
N MET A 152 -17.84 -14.49 2.06
CA MET A 152 -17.95 -13.04 1.85
C MET A 152 -17.09 -12.19 2.79
N TYR A 153 -17.01 -12.50 4.09
CA TYR A 153 -16.18 -11.75 5.05
C TYR A 153 -14.70 -12.00 4.80
N LYS A 154 -14.31 -13.26 4.57
CA LYS A 154 -12.93 -13.62 4.19
C LYS A 154 -12.55 -13.00 2.84
N ALA A 155 -13.46 -13.02 1.88
CA ALA A 155 -13.29 -12.38 0.58
C ALA A 155 -13.21 -10.86 0.71
N ARG A 156 -14.00 -10.21 1.56
CA ARG A 156 -13.95 -8.76 1.77
C ARG A 156 -12.71 -8.33 2.54
N ALA A 157 -12.28 -9.10 3.55
CA ALA A 157 -11.01 -8.89 4.25
C ALA A 157 -9.83 -9.11 3.30
N PHE A 158 -9.89 -10.15 2.46
CA PHE A 158 -8.94 -10.40 1.39
C PHE A 158 -8.95 -9.28 0.35
N THR A 159 -10.10 -8.79 -0.11
CA THR A 159 -10.22 -7.68 -1.06
C THR A 159 -9.75 -6.35 -0.46
N LYS A 160 -9.97 -6.12 0.84
CA LYS A 160 -9.44 -4.96 1.57
C LYS A 160 -7.91 -5.05 1.67
N ALA A 161 -7.38 -6.23 1.97
CA ALA A 161 -5.94 -6.51 1.93
C ALA A 161 -5.38 -6.41 0.50
N LEU A 162 -6.13 -6.87 -0.50
CA LEU A 162 -5.82 -6.76 -1.92
C LEU A 162 -5.85 -5.32 -2.40
N GLY A 163 -6.78 -4.47 -1.96
CA GLY A 163 -6.82 -3.06 -2.36
C GLY A 163 -5.58 -2.29 -1.91
N VAL A 164 -5.10 -2.57 -0.69
CA VAL A 164 -3.86 -1.99 -0.17
C VAL A 164 -2.62 -2.61 -0.84
N THR A 165 -2.59 -3.93 -1.07
CA THR A 165 -1.47 -4.59 -1.77
C THR A 165 -1.45 -4.31 -3.28
N PHE A 166 -2.59 -4.00 -3.89
CA PHE A 166 -2.73 -3.59 -5.29
C PHE A 166 -2.16 -2.18 -5.48
N GLY A 167 -2.43 -1.25 -4.56
CA GLY A 167 -1.79 0.06 -4.55
C GLY A 167 -0.26 -0.01 -4.39
N TRP A 168 0.22 -0.86 -3.48
CA TRP A 168 1.67 -1.01 -3.24
C TRP A 168 2.39 -1.73 -4.38
N SER A 169 1.76 -2.72 -5.01
CA SER A 169 2.37 -3.42 -6.15
C SER A 169 2.62 -2.49 -7.33
N GLY A 170 1.68 -1.58 -7.63
CA GLY A 170 1.86 -0.55 -8.65
C GLY A 170 3.05 0.36 -8.37
N VAL A 171 3.20 0.82 -7.12
CA VAL A 171 4.36 1.62 -6.68
C VAL A 171 5.66 0.84 -6.83
N TYR A 172 5.72 -0.38 -6.27
CA TYR A 172 6.89 -1.26 -6.34
C TYR A 172 7.32 -1.53 -7.78
N PHE A 173 6.41 -2.04 -8.61
CA PHE A 173 6.75 -2.43 -9.97
C PHE A 173 7.11 -1.23 -10.84
N THR A 174 6.52 -0.06 -10.60
CA THR A 174 6.82 1.15 -11.37
C THR A 174 8.16 1.74 -10.98
N LEU A 175 8.43 1.89 -9.68
CA LEU A 175 9.70 2.43 -9.20
C LEU A 175 10.86 1.50 -9.53
N MET A 176 10.72 0.18 -9.28
CA MET A 176 11.77 -0.78 -9.60
C MET A 176 12.02 -0.87 -11.10
N ALA A 177 10.99 -1.06 -11.92
CA ALA A 177 11.19 -1.18 -13.36
C ALA A 177 11.68 0.14 -13.98
N GLY A 178 11.24 1.29 -13.48
CA GLY A 178 11.73 2.60 -13.94
C GLY A 178 13.19 2.87 -13.55
N THR A 179 13.59 2.54 -12.31
CA THR A 179 14.97 2.71 -11.83
C THR A 179 15.95 1.74 -12.49
N PHE A 180 15.60 0.46 -12.59
CA PHE A 180 16.48 -0.60 -13.10
C PHE A 180 16.21 -0.95 -14.57
N GLY A 181 15.70 0.01 -15.35
CA GLY A 181 15.56 -0.10 -16.80
C GLY A 181 14.75 -1.30 -17.29
N GLY A 182 13.71 -1.69 -16.55
CA GLY A 182 12.79 -2.79 -16.86
C GLY A 182 12.95 -4.04 -15.99
N ARG A 183 13.77 -3.96 -14.94
CA ARG A 183 14.02 -5.06 -13.99
C ARG A 183 13.37 -4.78 -12.63
N THR A 184 12.78 -5.81 -12.04
CA THR A 184 12.26 -5.89 -10.68
C THR A 184 13.19 -6.77 -9.86
N VAL A 185 12.99 -6.91 -8.53
CA VAL A 185 13.85 -7.79 -7.73
C VAL A 185 13.83 -9.21 -8.29
N GLY A 186 12.65 -9.76 -8.58
CA GLY A 186 12.54 -11.09 -9.20
C GLY A 186 13.25 -11.17 -10.55
N LYS A 187 13.07 -10.17 -11.42
CA LYS A 187 13.76 -10.18 -12.73
C LYS A 187 15.27 -10.02 -12.61
N LEU A 188 15.77 -9.31 -11.61
CA LEU A 188 17.21 -9.24 -11.30
C LEU A 188 17.73 -10.62 -10.92
N LEU A 189 17.04 -11.31 -10.01
CA LEU A 189 17.40 -12.67 -9.56
C LEU A 189 17.45 -13.68 -10.71
N PHE A 190 16.46 -13.65 -11.59
CA PHE A 190 16.37 -14.61 -12.71
C PHE A 190 16.99 -14.10 -14.02
N ARG A 191 17.75 -12.99 -13.97
CA ARG A 191 18.45 -12.37 -15.12
C ARG A 191 17.52 -12.15 -16.33
N THR A 192 16.33 -11.63 -16.09
CA THR A 192 15.36 -11.24 -17.12
C THR A 192 15.14 -9.73 -17.10
N ARG A 193 14.53 -9.17 -18.16
CA ARG A 193 14.30 -7.73 -18.29
C ARG A 193 13.14 -7.47 -19.24
N ALA A 194 12.35 -6.43 -18.96
CA ALA A 194 11.43 -5.86 -19.95
C ALA A 194 12.15 -4.82 -20.81
N VAL A 195 12.02 -4.94 -22.13
CA VAL A 195 12.66 -4.04 -23.11
C VAL A 195 11.58 -3.50 -24.05
N LYS A 196 11.69 -2.23 -24.45
CA LYS A 196 10.78 -1.64 -25.44
C LYS A 196 11.14 -2.16 -26.83
N ILE A 197 10.13 -2.39 -27.65
CA ILE A 197 10.29 -2.89 -29.03
C ILE A 197 11.16 -1.93 -29.88
N ASN A 198 11.10 -0.62 -29.57
CA ASN A 198 11.90 0.41 -30.23
C ASN A 198 13.32 0.56 -29.65
N GLY A 199 13.76 -0.31 -28.73
CA GLY A 199 15.10 -0.30 -28.13
C GLY A 199 15.39 0.84 -27.15
N SER A 200 14.48 1.82 -27.02
CA SER A 200 14.65 2.94 -26.08
C SER A 200 14.58 2.48 -24.63
N ALA A 201 15.18 3.28 -23.73
CA ALA A 201 15.12 3.03 -22.29
C ALA A 201 13.67 3.03 -21.78
N LEU A 202 13.38 2.13 -20.84
CA LEU A 202 12.08 2.09 -20.17
C LEU A 202 11.99 3.27 -19.18
N THR A 203 11.03 4.16 -19.37
CA THR A 203 10.78 5.27 -18.44
C THR A 203 9.90 4.84 -17.28
N TYR A 204 9.84 5.64 -16.21
CA TYR A 204 8.90 5.44 -15.10
C TYR A 204 7.45 5.45 -15.58
N PHE A 205 7.12 6.31 -16.54
CA PHE A 205 5.78 6.34 -17.12
C PHE A 205 5.46 5.08 -17.94
N ASP A 206 6.41 4.59 -18.75
CA ASP A 206 6.25 3.31 -19.46
C ASP A 206 6.05 2.15 -18.46
N ALA A 207 6.78 2.16 -17.35
CA ALA A 207 6.65 1.16 -16.29
C ALA A 207 5.28 1.23 -15.58
N PHE A 208 4.75 2.45 -15.36
CA PHE A 208 3.44 2.68 -14.76
C PHE A 208 2.32 2.14 -15.66
N ILE A 209 2.30 2.54 -16.94
CA ILE A 209 1.31 2.08 -17.91
C ILE A 209 1.39 0.56 -18.08
N ARG A 210 2.59 -0.02 -18.06
CA ARG A 210 2.78 -1.47 -18.13
C ARG A 210 2.19 -2.23 -16.94
N ASN A 211 2.05 -1.62 -15.76
CA ASN A 211 1.36 -2.25 -14.63
C ASN A 211 -0.14 -1.93 -14.60
N GLY A 212 -0.53 -0.69 -14.92
CA GLY A 212 -1.94 -0.26 -14.91
C GLY A 212 -2.75 -0.79 -16.09
N GLY A 213 -2.12 -1.04 -17.25
CA GLY A 213 -2.78 -1.50 -18.47
C GLY A 213 -3.32 -2.93 -18.44
N TYR A 214 -3.08 -3.69 -17.36
CA TYR A 214 -3.68 -5.02 -17.16
C TYR A 214 -5.00 -4.98 -16.37
N VAL A 215 -5.47 -3.81 -15.92
CA VAL A 215 -6.69 -3.64 -15.10
C VAL A 215 -7.84 -2.97 -15.87
N ALA A 216 -7.59 -2.55 -17.11
CA ALA A 216 -8.61 -2.00 -18.01
C ALA A 216 -9.03 -3.01 -19.10
N GLY A 217 -9.31 -4.25 -18.69
CA GLY A 217 -9.84 -5.32 -19.53
C GLY A 217 -10.90 -6.12 -18.79
#